data_AF-A0A7V9G8B9-F1
#
_entry.id   AF-A0A7V9G8B9-F1
#
_cell.length_a   1.000
_cell.length_b   1.000
_cell.length_c   1.000
_cell.angle_alpha   90.00
_cell.angle_beta   90.00
_cell.angle_gamma   90.00
#
_symmetry.space_group_name_H-M   'P 1'
#
loop_
_entity.id
_entity.type
_entity.pdbx_description
1 polymer ?
#
loop_
_entity_poly.entity_id
_entity_poly.type
_entity_poly.pdbx_seq_one_letter_code
_entity_poly.pdbx_strand_id
1 'polypeptide(L)'
;DLAIGPGTFKPVDTERIEDYRIHAEHCSCPTETVAAVQRCREAGGRVIAVGTTSVRTLETAAAQPGGFAPYQGWTSLFLHPPARLRVVDGLMTNFHLPRSSLLMLVACLTGRDRLLESYATAIAGGYRFFSYGDAMLILPLDPTPDRAT
;
A
#
# COMPACT_ATOMS: atom_id res chain seq x y z
N ASP A 1 -10.82 -8.31 -4.18
CA ASP A 1 -11.91 -7.39 -3.75
C ASP A 1 -11.74 -6.94 -2.32
N LEU A 2 -12.23 -5.73 -2.00
CA LEU A 2 -12.32 -5.23 -0.63
C LEU A 2 -13.73 -4.65 -0.41
N ALA A 3 -14.40 -5.11 0.64
CA ALA A 3 -15.60 -4.46 1.15
C ALA A 3 -15.18 -3.31 2.07
N ILE A 4 -15.29 -2.09 1.53
CA ILE A 4 -14.87 -0.84 2.18
C ILE A 4 -15.99 -0.37 3.11
N GLY A 5 -15.66 -0.16 4.39
CA GLY A 5 -16.55 0.46 5.37
C GLY A 5 -16.27 1.97 5.53
N PRO A 6 -17.12 2.74 6.24
CA PRO A 6 -16.94 4.19 6.42
C PRO A 6 -15.64 4.60 7.17
N GLY A 7 -14.85 3.65 7.67
CA GLY A 7 -13.63 3.88 8.44
C GLY A 7 -12.36 4.17 7.62
N THR A 8 -12.36 3.89 6.32
CA THR A 8 -11.16 3.91 5.45
C THR A 8 -10.52 5.29 5.30
N PHE A 9 -11.30 6.36 5.49
CA PHE A 9 -10.86 7.74 5.30
C PHE A 9 -10.65 8.51 6.62
N LYS A 10 -10.74 7.83 7.77
CA LYS A 10 -10.57 8.54 9.06
C LYS A 10 -9.12 8.98 9.26
N PRO A 11 -8.89 10.22 9.72
CA PRO A 11 -7.56 10.67 10.15
C PRO A 11 -7.01 9.78 11.27
N VAL A 12 -5.69 9.75 11.42
CA VAL A 12 -5.06 9.23 12.63
C VAL A 12 -5.29 10.25 13.74
N ASP A 13 -5.99 9.85 14.79
CA ASP A 13 -6.43 10.70 15.91
C ASP A 13 -5.67 10.41 17.21
N THR A 14 -4.68 9.51 17.18
CA THR A 14 -3.82 9.19 18.32
C THR A 14 -2.51 9.99 18.28
N GLU A 15 -1.99 10.35 19.46
CA GLU A 15 -0.69 11.05 19.56
C GLU A 15 0.49 10.16 19.14
N ARG A 16 0.41 8.87 19.49
CA ARG A 16 1.40 7.86 19.14
C ARG A 16 0.87 6.96 18.05
N ILE A 17 1.72 6.63 17.07
CA ILE A 17 1.35 5.76 15.95
C ILE A 17 1.07 4.33 16.43
N GLU A 18 1.78 3.89 17.47
CA GLU A 18 1.60 2.53 18.02
C GLU A 18 0.23 2.32 18.67
N ASP A 19 -0.44 3.41 19.06
CA ASP A 19 -1.75 3.37 19.69
C ASP A 19 -2.89 3.38 18.65
N TYR A 20 -2.58 3.66 17.38
CA TYR A 20 -3.58 3.76 16.32
C TYR A 20 -4.12 2.38 15.93
N ARG A 21 -5.45 2.24 15.97
CA ARG A 21 -6.14 1.03 15.49
C ARG A 21 -6.86 1.33 14.18
N ILE A 22 -6.33 0.79 13.09
CA ILE A 22 -7.01 0.89 11.79
C ILE A 22 -8.31 0.07 11.80
N HIS A 23 -9.34 0.60 11.14
CA HIS A 23 -10.58 -0.13 10.95
C HIS A 23 -10.34 -1.39 10.11
N ALA A 24 -10.87 -2.52 10.59
CA ALA A 24 -10.81 -3.77 9.86
C ALA A 24 -11.73 -3.70 8.63
N GLU A 25 -11.26 -4.24 7.52
CA GLU A 25 -12.00 -4.32 6.26
C GLU A 25 -11.96 -5.75 5.75
N HIS A 26 -13.02 -6.20 5.09
CA HIS A 26 -13.07 -7.56 4.56
C HIS A 26 -12.45 -7.58 3.15
N CYS A 27 -11.38 -8.34 2.95
CA CYS A 27 -10.67 -8.47 1.68
C CYS A 27 -10.69 -9.90 1.15
N SER A 28 -10.46 -10.03 -0.15
CA SER A 28 -10.24 -11.30 -0.84
C SER A 28 -9.12 -11.15 -1.87
N CYS A 29 -8.13 -12.03 -1.77
CA CYS A 29 -7.04 -12.28 -2.71
C CYS A 29 -7.22 -13.70 -3.28
N PRO A 30 -7.83 -13.85 -4.47
CA PRO A 30 -8.18 -15.16 -5.00
C PRO A 30 -6.97 -15.87 -5.63
N THR A 31 -7.09 -17.18 -5.86
CA THR A 31 -6.01 -18.05 -6.34
C THR A 31 -5.36 -17.56 -7.64
N GLU A 32 -6.17 -17.06 -8.58
CA GLU A 32 -5.70 -16.51 -9.84
C GLU A 32 -4.82 -15.28 -9.65
N THR A 33 -5.10 -14.44 -8.65
CA THR A 33 -4.29 -13.27 -8.33
C THR A 33 -2.93 -13.69 -7.79
N VAL A 34 -2.92 -14.66 -6.86
CA VAL A 34 -1.68 -15.21 -6.28
C VAL A 34 -0.81 -15.81 -7.37
N ALA A 35 -1.40 -16.66 -8.22
CA ALA A 35 -0.68 -17.30 -9.32
C ALA A 35 -0.16 -16.27 -10.34
N ALA A 36 -0.92 -15.20 -10.63
CA ALA A 36 -0.47 -14.14 -11.53
C ALA A 36 0.73 -13.36 -10.97
N VAL A 37 0.70 -13.04 -9.68
CA VAL A 37 1.81 -12.38 -8.98
C VAL A 37 3.05 -13.27 -8.95
N GLN A 38 2.90 -14.56 -8.65
CA GLN A 38 4.01 -15.52 -8.66
C GLN A 38 4.64 -15.63 -10.05
N ARG A 39 3.83 -15.85 -11.10
CA ARG A 39 4.33 -15.88 -12.49
C ARG A 39 5.03 -14.58 -12.90
N CYS A 40 4.50 -13.43 -12.48
CA CYS A 40 5.13 -12.14 -12.74
C CYS A 40 6.53 -12.08 -12.12
N ARG A 41 6.67 -12.52 -10.86
CA ARG A 41 7.95 -12.53 -10.15
C ARG A 41 8.94 -13.55 -10.71
N GLU A 42 8.49 -14.75 -11.06
CA GLU A 42 9.29 -15.77 -11.73
C GLU A 42 9.85 -15.27 -13.07
N ALA A 43 9.09 -14.44 -13.78
CA ALA A 43 9.53 -13.79 -15.02
C ALA A 43 10.42 -12.54 -14.79
N GLY A 44 10.82 -12.23 -13.55
CA GLY A 44 11.59 -11.04 -13.21
C GLY A 44 10.80 -9.72 -13.33
N GLY A 45 9.47 -9.82 -13.38
CA GLY A 45 8.55 -8.70 -13.46
C GLY A 45 8.35 -7.97 -12.13
N ARG A 46 7.55 -6.91 -12.17
CA ARG A 46 7.23 -6.05 -11.02
C ARG A 46 5.73 -6.07 -10.74
N VAL A 47 5.37 -6.12 -9.46
CA VAL A 47 3.97 -6.06 -9.01
C VAL A 47 3.65 -4.61 -8.63
N ILE A 48 2.93 -3.92 -9.50
CA ILE A 48 2.47 -2.55 -9.26
C ILE A 48 1.01 -2.60 -8.80
N ALA A 49 0.76 -2.22 -7.55
CA ALA A 49 -0.60 -2.16 -7.02
C ALA A 49 -1.31 -0.89 -7.52
N VAL A 50 -2.61 -1.01 -7.78
CA VAL A 50 -3.48 0.14 -8.05
C VAL A 50 -4.40 0.34 -6.86
N GLY A 51 -4.19 1.42 -6.12
CA GLY A 51 -4.89 1.74 -4.89
C GLY A 51 -4.27 1.10 -3.63
N THR A 52 -4.30 1.84 -2.52
CA THR A 52 -3.80 1.42 -1.20
C THR A 52 -4.56 0.23 -0.61
N THR A 53 -5.84 0.09 -0.95
CA THR A 53 -6.66 -1.09 -0.65
C THR A 53 -6.07 -2.38 -1.20
N SER A 54 -5.63 -2.35 -2.46
CA SER A 54 -5.00 -3.49 -3.12
C SER A 54 -3.69 -3.86 -2.43
N VAL A 55 -2.91 -2.86 -2.02
CA VAL A 55 -1.69 -3.07 -1.22
C VAL A 55 -2.02 -3.79 0.08
N ARG A 56 -2.96 -3.28 0.88
CA ARG A 56 -3.33 -3.92 2.16
C ARG A 56 -3.82 -5.35 1.96
N THR A 57 -4.56 -5.62 0.88
CA THR A 57 -5.06 -6.97 0.56
C THR A 57 -3.92 -7.93 0.24
N LEU A 58 -3.01 -7.55 -0.67
CA LEU A 58 -1.87 -8.37 -1.06
C LEU A 58 -0.90 -8.61 0.10
N GLU A 59 -0.60 -7.56 0.87
CA GLU A 59 0.29 -7.67 2.02
C GLU A 59 -0.34 -8.47 3.18
N THR A 60 -1.67 -8.44 3.34
CA THR A 60 -2.37 -9.31 4.31
C THR A 60 -2.29 -10.77 3.88
N ALA A 61 -2.50 -11.05 2.59
CA ALA A 61 -2.37 -12.40 2.05
C ALA A 61 -0.93 -12.93 2.21
N ALA A 62 0.09 -12.08 2.04
CA ALA A 62 1.49 -12.44 2.25
C ALA A 62 1.92 -12.51 3.72
N ALA A 63 1.12 -11.95 4.63
CA ALA A 63 1.34 -12.04 6.07
C ALA A 63 0.86 -13.36 6.68
N GLN A 64 0.12 -14.19 5.93
CA GLN A 64 -0.39 -15.46 6.42
C GLN A 64 0.73 -16.47 6.68
N PRO A 65 0.53 -17.41 7.63
CA PRO A 65 1.42 -18.55 7.81
C PRO A 65 1.59 -19.32 6.50
N GLY A 66 2.84 -19.64 6.12
CA GLY A 66 3.14 -20.31 4.85
C GLY A 66 3.39 -19.36 3.67
N GLY A 67 3.30 -18.04 3.87
CA GLY A 67 3.66 -17.05 2.87
C GLY A 67 2.47 -16.61 2.01
N PHE A 68 2.77 -16.12 0.81
CA PHE A 68 1.76 -15.53 -0.08
C PHE A 68 0.87 -16.60 -0.72
N ALA A 69 -0.36 -16.70 -0.21
CA ALA A 69 -1.36 -17.70 -0.58
C ALA A 69 -2.76 -17.05 -0.74
N PRO A 70 -3.74 -17.76 -1.32
CA PRO A 70 -5.10 -17.24 -1.44
C PRO A 70 -5.66 -16.88 -0.06
N TYR A 71 -6.35 -15.76 0.04
CA TYR A 71 -6.83 -15.23 1.32
C TYR A 71 -8.23 -14.64 1.18
N GLN A 72 -9.09 -14.90 2.15
CA GLN A 72 -10.37 -14.22 2.31
C GLN A 72 -10.64 -14.02 3.79
N GLY A 73 -10.93 -12.78 4.19
CA GLY A 73 -11.17 -12.47 5.59
C GLY A 73 -10.96 -10.99 5.90
N TRP A 74 -10.78 -10.70 7.18
CA TRP A 74 -10.62 -9.34 7.67
C TRP A 74 -9.16 -8.93 7.72
N THR A 75 -8.84 -7.76 7.17
CA THR A 75 -7.56 -7.10 7.32
C THR A 75 -7.67 -5.88 8.22
N SER A 76 -6.91 -5.89 9.31
CA SER A 76 -6.56 -4.72 10.11
C SER A 76 -5.09 -4.35 9.91
N LEU A 77 -4.50 -4.75 8.78
CA LEU A 77 -3.09 -4.48 8.50
C LEU A 77 -2.87 -2.97 8.39
N PHE A 78 -2.08 -2.44 9.31
CA PHE A 78 -1.63 -1.06 9.35
C PHE A 78 -0.18 -0.99 8.87
N LEU A 79 0.03 -0.43 7.69
CA LEU A 79 1.34 -0.27 7.07
C LEU A 79 1.87 1.14 7.37
N HIS A 80 2.91 1.21 8.19
CA HIS A 80 3.66 2.44 8.45
C HIS A 80 5.17 2.13 8.52
N PRO A 81 6.05 3.10 8.22
CA PRO A 81 7.49 2.89 8.37
C PRO A 81 7.83 2.45 9.80
N PRO A 82 8.79 1.52 9.99
CA PRO A 82 9.73 0.98 9.00
C PRO A 82 9.25 -0.31 8.27
N ALA A 83 7.94 -0.59 8.22
CA ALA A 83 7.43 -1.80 7.58
C ALA A 83 7.86 -1.91 6.10
N ARG A 84 8.24 -3.13 5.69
CA ARG A 84 8.57 -3.46 4.30
C ARG A 84 7.44 -4.25 3.65
N LEU A 85 7.16 -3.92 2.40
CA LEU A 85 6.19 -4.64 1.59
C LEU A 85 6.83 -5.93 1.06
N ARG A 86 6.07 -7.03 1.09
CA ARG A 86 6.50 -8.37 0.66
C ARG A 86 6.14 -8.61 -0.80
N VAL A 87 4.97 -8.14 -1.23
CA VAL A 87 4.37 -8.43 -2.55
C VAL A 87 4.48 -7.24 -3.49
N VAL A 88 4.19 -6.03 -3.00
CA VAL A 88 4.07 -4.86 -3.86
C VAL A 88 5.43 -4.17 -4.05
N ASP A 89 5.78 -3.92 -5.32
CA ASP A 89 7.03 -3.25 -5.71
C ASP A 89 6.82 -1.77 -6.02
N GLY A 90 5.61 -1.39 -6.42
CA GLY A 90 5.23 -0.01 -6.71
C GLY A 90 3.74 0.20 -6.57
N LEU A 91 3.31 1.46 -6.60
CA LEU A 91 1.94 1.84 -6.29
C LEU A 91 1.47 3.00 -7.17
N MET A 92 0.32 2.83 -7.80
CA MET A 92 -0.48 3.92 -8.34
C MET A 92 -1.58 4.27 -7.32
N THR A 93 -1.63 5.52 -6.86
CA THR A 93 -2.63 5.98 -5.89
C THR A 93 -2.89 7.48 -6.05
N ASN A 94 -3.86 8.02 -5.33
CA ASN A 94 -4.14 9.45 -5.29
C ASN A 94 -3.21 10.17 -4.29
N PHE A 95 -3.21 11.50 -4.29
CA PHE A 95 -2.61 12.27 -3.20
C PHE A 95 -3.52 12.27 -1.95
N HIS A 96 -3.01 11.71 -0.85
CA HIS A 96 -3.69 11.59 0.44
C HIS A 96 -3.46 12.78 1.36
N LEU A 97 -4.34 12.95 2.35
CA LEU A 97 -4.22 13.97 3.39
C LEU A 97 -2.95 13.83 4.25
N PRO A 98 -2.39 14.95 4.72
CA PRO A 98 -1.42 14.95 5.82
C PRO A 98 -1.97 14.17 7.03
N ARG A 99 -1.08 13.45 7.71
CA ARG A 99 -1.41 12.67 8.93
C ARG A 99 -2.50 11.60 8.71
N SER A 100 -2.62 11.05 7.50
CA SER A 100 -3.48 9.90 7.22
C SER A 100 -2.72 8.58 7.25
N SER A 101 -3.40 7.49 7.61
CA SER A 101 -2.85 6.13 7.55
C SER A 101 -2.44 5.74 6.12
N LEU A 102 -3.14 6.25 5.11
CA LEU A 102 -2.80 6.05 3.70
C LEU A 102 -1.47 6.72 3.32
N LEU A 103 -1.21 7.92 3.83
CA LEU A 103 0.08 8.59 3.62
C LEU A 103 1.23 7.80 4.26
N MET A 104 0.99 7.20 5.43
CA MET A 104 1.98 6.32 6.09
C MET A 104 2.27 5.07 5.26
N LEU A 105 1.25 4.44 4.68
CA LEU A 105 1.45 3.31 3.75
C LEU A 105 2.30 3.71 2.55
N VAL A 106 2.01 4.88 1.95
CA VAL A 106 2.82 5.41 0.84
C VAL A 106 4.28 5.66 1.28
N ALA A 107 4.49 6.09 2.52
CA ALA A 107 5.83 6.29 3.07
C ALA A 107 6.63 4.99 3.22
N CYS A 108 5.98 3.82 3.35
CA CYS A 108 6.69 2.53 3.34
C CYS A 108 7.37 2.22 2.00
N LEU A 109 6.87 2.79 0.90
CA LEU A 109 7.44 2.61 -0.45
C LEU A 109 8.48 3.68 -0.81
N THR A 110 8.25 4.92 -0.36
CA THR A 110 9.01 6.09 -0.81
C THR A 110 10.05 6.57 0.20
N GLY A 111 9.86 6.26 1.48
CA GLY A 111 10.51 6.96 2.57
C GLY A 111 9.90 8.34 2.81
N ARG A 112 10.01 8.83 4.05
CA ARG A 112 9.38 10.09 4.47
C ARG A 112 9.84 11.30 3.66
N ASP A 113 11.15 11.45 3.47
CA ASP A 113 11.69 12.70 2.92
C ASP A 113 11.33 12.86 1.44
N ARG A 114 11.46 11.79 0.64
CA ARG A 114 11.02 11.77 -0.77
C ARG A 114 9.52 11.96 -0.92
N LEU A 115 8.73 11.39 -0.01
CA LEU A 115 7.29 11.61 0.00
C LEU A 115 6.96 13.10 0.20
N LEU A 116 7.57 13.74 1.21
CA LEU A 116 7.34 15.16 1.49
C LEU A 116 7.80 16.06 0.34
N GLU A 117 8.93 15.75 -0.29
CA GLU A 117 9.43 16.46 -1.48
C GLU A 117 8.46 16.33 -2.67
N SER A 118 7.95 15.12 -2.93
CA SER A 118 6.98 14.89 -4.01
C SER A 118 5.66 15.66 -3.77
N TYR A 119 5.22 15.74 -2.51
CA TYR A 119 4.04 16.51 -2.12
C TYR A 119 4.26 18.02 -2.29
N ALA A 120 5.42 18.53 -1.88
CA ALA A 120 5.77 19.93 -2.08
C ALA A 120 5.78 20.29 -3.58
N THR A 121 6.32 19.40 -4.42
CA THR A 121 6.32 19.55 -5.88
C THR A 121 4.90 19.55 -6.45
N ALA A 122 4.04 18.63 -6.00
CA ALA A 122 2.64 18.57 -6.44
C ALA A 122 1.85 19.83 -6.05
N ILE A 123 2.06 20.34 -4.84
CA ILE A 123 1.44 21.60 -4.38
C ILE A 123 1.91 22.78 -5.24
N ALA A 124 3.21 22.92 -5.46
CA ALA A 124 3.77 23.97 -6.29
C ALA A 124 3.29 23.90 -7.75
N GLY A 125 3.07 22.68 -8.26
CA GLY A 125 2.53 22.42 -9.60
C GLY A 125 1.01 22.56 -9.72
N GLY A 126 0.28 22.90 -8.64
CA GLY A 126 -1.17 23.07 -8.68
C GLY A 126 -1.95 21.76 -8.89
N TYR A 127 -1.37 20.62 -8.47
CA TYR A 127 -2.04 19.32 -8.54
C TYR A 127 -3.31 19.33 -7.68
N ARG A 128 -4.31 18.59 -8.13
CA ARG A 128 -5.56 18.35 -7.40
C ARG A 128 -5.36 17.14 -6.50
N PHE A 129 -5.75 17.24 -5.24
CA PHE A 129 -5.56 16.18 -4.25
C PHE A 129 -6.84 15.37 -4.05
N PHE A 130 -6.79 14.33 -3.21
CA PHE A 130 -7.95 13.54 -2.75
C PHE A 130 -8.57 12.60 -3.80
N SER A 131 -9.79 12.15 -3.52
CA SER A 131 -10.48 11.06 -4.25
C SER A 131 -10.69 11.35 -5.74
N TYR A 132 -10.88 12.61 -6.11
CA TYR A 132 -11.13 13.04 -7.50
C TYR A 132 -10.01 13.91 -8.07
N GLY A 133 -8.88 13.94 -7.38
CA GLY A 133 -7.71 14.69 -7.80
C GLY A 133 -6.86 13.93 -8.83
N ASP A 134 -5.61 14.32 -8.91
CA ASP A 134 -4.59 13.68 -9.71
C ASP A 134 -4.02 12.44 -9.00
N ALA A 135 -3.27 11.65 -9.75
CA ALA A 135 -2.65 10.42 -9.28
C ALA A 135 -1.12 10.56 -9.19
N MET A 136 -0.53 9.74 -8.33
CA MET A 136 0.91 9.49 -8.23
C MET A 136 1.21 8.03 -8.61
N LEU A 137 2.30 7.82 -9.34
CA LEU A 137 2.86 6.51 -9.63
C LEU A 137 4.23 6.39 -8.97
N ILE A 138 4.36 5.42 -8.08
CA ILE A 138 5.58 5.10 -7.36
C ILE A 138 6.16 3.84 -8.00
N LEU A 139 7.33 3.97 -8.60
CA LEU A 139 8.07 2.85 -9.17
C LEU A 139 9.12 2.37 -8.18
N PRO A 140 9.47 1.07 -8.19
CA PRO A 140 10.57 0.55 -7.39
C PRO A 140 11.86 1.29 -7.76
N LEU A 141 12.65 1.60 -6.74
CA LEU A 141 13.96 2.22 -6.86
C LEU A 141 14.97 1.16 -7.26
N ASP A 142 15.16 0.96 -8.57
CA ASP A 142 15.98 -0.09 -9.18
C ASP A 142 15.62 -1.52 -8.72
N PRO A 143 15.99 -2.58 -9.48
CA PRO A 143 15.73 -3.93 -9.02
C PRO A 143 16.48 -4.17 -7.72
N THR A 144 15.76 -4.33 -6.60
CA THR A 144 16.35 -4.85 -5.37
C THR A 144 17.10 -6.13 -5.72
N PRO A 145 18.42 -6.23 -5.44
CA PRO A 145 19.13 -7.48 -5.59
C PRO A 145 18.47 -8.50 -4.65
N ASP A 146 18.03 -9.60 -5.24
CA ASP A 146 17.63 -10.84 -4.59
C ASP A 146 16.63 -10.71 -3.42
N ARG A 147 15.34 -10.78 -3.75
CA ARG A 147 14.30 -11.24 -2.80
C ARG A 147 14.19 -12.76 -2.90
N ALA A 148 15.30 -13.47 -2.70
CA ALA A 148 15.31 -14.91 -2.54
C ALA A 148 14.97 -15.27 -1.09
N THR A 149 14.08 -16.25 -0.97
CA THR A 149 13.57 -16.96 0.23
C THR A 149 12.50 -16.25 1.05
#